data_AF-A0A7I7R374-F1
#
_entry.id   AF-A0A7I7R374-F1
#
_cell.length_a   1.000
_cell.length_b   1.000
_cell.length_c   1.000
_cell.angle_alpha   90.00
_cell.angle_beta   90.00
_cell.angle_gamma   90.00
#
_symmetry.space_group_name_H-M   'P 1'
#
loop_
_entity.id
_entity.type
_entity.pdbx_description
1 polymer ?
#
loop_
_entity_poly.entity_id
_entity_poly.type
_entity_poly.pdbx_seq_one_letter_code
_entity_poly.pdbx_strand_id
1 'polypeptide(L)' 'MGLADKAKNVAQDAKGKAKEVVGDVTGNDSLRNEGKADQGKSSLKQAGENIKDAFRD' A
#
# COMPACT_ATOMS: atom_id res chain seq x y z
N MET A 1 16.70 -6.33 -4.88
CA MET A 1 15.73 -5.21 -4.81
C MET A 1 16.48 -3.88 -4.83
N GLY A 2 16.28 -3.04 -5.85
CA GLY A 2 16.99 -1.78 -6.03
C GLY A 2 16.37 -0.62 -5.23
N LEU A 3 17.12 0.48 -5.06
CA LEU A 3 16.67 1.71 -4.39
C LEU A 3 15.33 2.25 -4.96
N ALA A 4 15.11 2.03 -6.26
CA ALA A 4 13.88 2.40 -6.94
C ALA A 4 12.64 1.65 -6.42
N ASP A 5 12.75 0.35 -6.11
CA ASP A 5 11.64 -0.42 -5.54
C ASP A 5 11.27 0.07 -4.14
N LYS A 6 12.26 0.32 -3.29
CA LYS A 6 12.01 0.89 -1.95
C LYS A 6 11.37 2.27 -2.03
N ALA A 7 11.87 3.13 -2.90
CA ALA A 7 11.29 4.46 -3.10
C ALA A 7 9.84 4.40 -3.59
N LYS A 8 9.53 3.45 -4.49
CA LYS A 8 8.19 3.24 -5.02
C LYS A 8 7.21 2.73 -3.95
N ASN A 9 7.66 1.80 -3.09
CA ASN A 9 6.86 1.34 -1.95
C ASN A 9 6.56 2.50 -0.98
N VAL A 10 7.58 3.26 -0.59
CA VAL A 10 7.40 4.43 0.30
C VAL A 10 6.47 5.48 -0.32
N ALA A 11 6.59 5.72 -1.62
CA ALA A 11 5.71 6.64 -2.34
C ALA A 11 4.25 6.15 -2.39
N GLN A 12 4.02 4.84 -2.55
CA GLN A 12 2.68 4.27 -2.50
C GLN A 12 2.08 4.34 -1.10
N ASP A 13 2.85 4.05 -0.06
CA ASP A 13 2.44 4.21 1.34
C ASP A 13 2.05 5.65 1.65
N ALA A 14 2.90 6.62 1.26
CA ALA A 14 2.63 8.03 1.45
C ALA A 14 1.36 8.48 0.70
N LYS A 15 1.16 8.00 -0.54
CA LYS A 15 -0.04 8.29 -1.33
C LYS A 15 -1.30 7.69 -0.71
N GLY A 16 -1.23 6.47 -0.17
CA GLY A 16 -2.36 5.83 0.53
C GLY A 16 -2.76 6.59 1.79
N LYS A 17 -1.78 6.99 2.63
CA LYS A 17 -2.02 7.83 3.81
C LYS A 17 -2.58 9.20 3.44
N ALA A 18 -2.07 9.82 2.37
CA ALA A 18 -2.58 11.09 1.88
C ALA A 18 -4.06 10.98 1.45
N LYS A 19 -4.45 9.93 0.72
CA LYS A 19 -5.86 9.68 0.37
C LYS A 19 -6.73 9.47 1.60
N GLU A 20 -6.24 8.75 2.61
CA GLU A 20 -6.97 8.53 3.85
C GLU A 20 -7.21 9.85 4.60
N VAL A 21 -6.17 10.66 4.78
CA VAL A 21 -6.26 11.97 5.45
C VAL A 21 -7.16 12.93 4.67
N VAL A 22 -6.98 13.03 3.35
CA VAL A 22 -7.81 13.90 2.52
C VAL A 22 -9.26 13.44 2.54
N GLY A 23 -9.51 12.13 2.47
CA GLY A 23 -10.85 11.56 2.60
C GLY A 23 -11.50 11.87 3.95
N ASP A 24 -10.74 11.76 5.04
CA ASP A 24 -11.22 12.05 6.40
C ASP A 24 -11.57 13.54 6.55
N VAL A 25 -10.70 14.44 6.09
CA VAL A 25 -10.89 15.90 6.19
C VAL A 25 -12.02 16.39 5.27
N THR A 26 -12.15 15.82 4.07
CA THR A 26 -13.19 16.23 3.10
C THR A 26 -14.51 15.47 3.26
N GLY A 27 -14.59 14.52 4.20
CA GLY A 27 -15.76 13.65 4.37
C GLY A 27 -16.01 12.72 3.17
N ASN A 28 -14.96 12.42 2.39
CA ASN A 28 -15.04 11.58 1.20
C ASN A 28 -14.65 10.14 1.55
N ASP A 29 -15.65 9.33 1.88
CA ASP A 29 -15.48 7.90 2.20
C ASP A 29 -14.84 7.10 1.06
N SER A 30 -15.00 7.50 -0.21
CA SER A 30 -14.32 6.83 -1.32
C SER A 30 -12.81 7.00 -1.24
N LEU A 31 -12.30 8.22 -1.00
CA LEU A 31 -10.85 8.46 -0.85
C LEU A 31 -10.28 7.71 0.36
N ARG A 32 -11.03 7.69 1.47
CA ARG A 32 -10.65 6.96 2.69
C ARG A 32 -10.57 5.45 2.45
N ASN A 33 -11.58 4.86 1.83
CA ASN A 33 -11.59 3.44 1.49
C ASN A 33 -10.52 3.09 0.47
N GLU A 34 -10.25 3.95 -0.50
CA GLU A 34 -9.22 3.72 -1.51
C GLU A 34 -7.81 3.69 -0.87
N GLY A 35 -7.53 4.60 0.07
CA GLY A 35 -6.29 4.60 0.86
C GLY A 35 -6.10 3.31 1.67
N LYS A 36 -7.14 2.85 2.37
CA LYS A 36 -7.13 1.58 3.12
C LYS A 36 -6.98 0.36 2.22
N ALA A 37 -7.66 0.35 1.08
CA ALA A 37 -7.58 -0.74 0.11
C ALA A 37 -6.19 -0.85 -0.52
N ASP A 38 -5.54 0.28 -0.85
CA ASP A 38 -4.16 0.32 -1.35
C ASP A 38 -3.18 -0.27 -0.30
N GLN A 39 -3.30 0.11 0.98
CA GLN A 39 -2.47 -0.44 2.06
C GLN A 39 -2.68 -1.94 2.29
N GLY A 40 -3.94 -2.38 2.30
CA GLY A 40 -4.31 -3.78 2.45
C GLY A 40 -3.77 -4.63 1.31
N LYS A 41 -3.92 -4.17 0.06
CA LYS A 41 -3.38 -4.86 -1.12
C LYS A 41 -1.86 -4.96 -1.08
N SER A 42 -1.16 -3.90 -0.69
CA SER A 42 0.30 -3.89 -0.60
C SER A 42 0.80 -4.92 0.43
N SER A 43 0.17 -4.95 1.61
CA SER A 43 0.48 -5.92 2.66
C SER A 43 0.22 -7.36 2.22
N LEU A 44 -0.92 -7.60 1.54
CA LEU A 44 -1.26 -8.91 0.98
C LEU A 44 -0.27 -9.35 -0.10
N LYS A 45 0.19 -8.42 -0.95
CA LYS A 45 1.18 -8.70 -1.99
C LYS A 45 2.52 -9.10 -1.38
N GLN A 46 3.00 -8.35 -0.39
CA GLN A 46 4.23 -8.68 0.32
C GLN A 46 4.13 -10.01 1.06
N ALA A 47 3.02 -10.27 1.74
CA ALA A 47 2.80 -11.56 2.41
C ALA A 47 2.76 -12.72 1.40
N GLY A 48 2.06 -12.55 0.28
CA GLY A 48 1.98 -13.54 -0.78
C GLY A 48 3.32 -13.79 -1.49
N GLU A 49 4.11 -12.74 -1.74
CA GLU A 49 5.46 -12.86 -2.27
C GLU A 49 6.38 -13.57 -1.28
N ASN A 50 6.36 -13.22 0.01
CA ASN A 50 7.16 -13.88 1.04
C ASN A 50 6.83 -15.38 1.16
N ILE A 51 5.53 -15.73 1.14
CA ILE A 51 5.09 -17.13 1.15
C ILE A 51 5.60 -17.83 -0.11
N LYS A 52 5.39 -17.24 -1.29
CA LYS A 52 5.81 -17.84 -2.56
C LYS A 52 7.32 -18.05 -2.64
N ASP A 53 8.12 -17.12 -2.11
CA ASP A 53 9.58 -17.24 -2.05
C ASP A 53 10.00 -18.40 -1.13
N ALA A 54 9.39 -18.50 0.05
CA ALA A 54 9.68 -19.57 1.01
C ALA A 54 9.29 -20.98 0.53
N PHE A 55 8.37 -21.09 -0.43
CA PHE A 55 7.97 -22.36 -1.05
C PHE A 55 8.70 -22.65 -2.38
N ARG A 56 9.46 -21.68 -2.90
CA ARG A 56 10.16 -21.81 -4.18
C ARG A 56 11.68 -22.01 -4.02
N ASP A 57 12.17 -21.99 -2.79
CA ASP A 57 13.54 -22.38 -2.38
C ASP A 57 13.58 -23.82 -1.88
#